data_AF-Q4KFJ0-F1
#
_entry.id   AF-Q4KFJ0-F1
#
_cell.length_a   1.000
_cell.length_b   1.000
_cell.length_c   1.000
_cell.angle_alpha   90.00
_cell.angle_beta   90.00
_cell.angle_gamma   90.00
#
_symmetry.space_group_name_H-M   'P 1'
#
loop_
_entity.id
_entity.type
_entity.pdbx_description
1 polymer ?
#
loop_
_entity_poly.entity_id
_entity_poly.type
_entity_poly.pdbx_seq_one_letter_code
_entity_poly.pdbx_strand_id
1 'polypeptide(L)'
;MELDLWTQSLVTAMTALWTKVANFIPNLFGALVVLLLGFVVAKLLDTLLSKLLAKLGLDRLMGGTGLTKLLSRAGLQVPISTLIGKIVYWFVLLIFLVSAAESLGLERVSATLDMLALYLPKVFGAALVLLVGVLLAQLANGLVRGAAEGVGLDYAGGLGRIAQGLVIIISISVAISQLEVKTDLLNHVIVIVLITVGLAVALAMGLGSREIAGQILAGIYVRELYQVGQQVRVGEVEGQIEEIGTVKTTLLTDEGELVSLSNRILLEQHVSSR
;
A
#
# COMPACT_ATOMS: atom_id res chain seq x y z
N MET A 1 41.51 -66.39 15.10
CA MET A 1 40.31 -65.73 15.66
C MET A 1 40.20 -64.27 15.22
N GLU A 2 41.26 -63.45 15.33
CA GLU A 2 41.24 -62.03 14.92
C GLU A 2 40.86 -61.77 13.44
N LEU A 3 41.29 -62.63 12.51
CA LEU A 3 40.97 -62.48 11.07
C LEU A 3 39.48 -62.71 10.73
N ASP A 4 38.76 -63.44 11.58
CA ASP A 4 37.32 -63.73 11.42
C ASP A 4 36.46 -62.51 11.84
N LEU A 5 36.92 -61.76 12.85
CA LEU A 5 36.26 -60.53 13.31
C LEU A 5 36.34 -59.40 12.26
N TRP A 6 37.49 -59.24 11.60
CA TRP A 6 37.68 -58.23 10.53
C TRP A 6 36.92 -58.55 9.25
N THR A 7 36.81 -59.84 8.90
CA THR A 7 36.03 -60.25 7.72
C THR A 7 34.53 -60.11 7.99
N GLN A 8 34.06 -60.45 9.19
CA GLN A 8 32.67 -60.23 9.59
C GLN A 8 32.30 -58.74 9.63
N SER A 9 33.18 -57.86 10.12
CA SER A 9 32.92 -56.43 10.12
C SER A 9 32.88 -55.83 8.72
N LEU A 10 33.78 -56.26 7.82
CA LEU A 10 33.79 -55.83 6.42
C LEU A 10 32.54 -56.31 5.66
N VAL A 11 32.16 -57.58 5.83
CA VAL A 11 30.95 -58.14 5.21
C VAL A 11 29.69 -57.46 5.75
N THR A 12 29.63 -57.15 7.05
CA THR A 12 28.52 -56.40 7.64
C THR A 12 28.43 -54.99 7.07
N ALA A 13 29.56 -54.28 6.96
CA ALA A 13 29.61 -52.95 6.36
C ALA A 13 29.20 -52.97 4.88
N MET A 14 29.69 -53.94 4.10
CA MET A 14 29.31 -54.10 2.69
C MET A 14 27.83 -54.45 2.52
N THR A 15 27.30 -55.33 3.36
CA THR A 15 25.87 -55.71 3.33
C THR A 15 24.98 -54.53 3.70
N ALA A 16 25.39 -53.73 4.68
CA ALA A 16 24.69 -52.50 5.04
C ALA A 16 24.70 -51.47 3.90
N LEU A 17 25.83 -51.30 3.21
CA LEU A 17 25.92 -50.42 2.03
C LEU A 17 25.06 -50.95 0.86
N TRP A 18 25.13 -52.24 0.58
CA TRP A 18 24.33 -52.86 -0.48
C TRP A 18 22.83 -52.74 -0.21
N THR A 19 22.40 -52.93 1.05
CA THR A 19 21.00 -52.78 1.46
C THR A 19 20.51 -51.34 1.24
N LYS A 20 21.34 -50.33 1.54
CA LYS A 20 21.02 -48.92 1.24
C LYS A 20 20.86 -48.68 -0.26
N VAL A 21 21.74 -49.24 -1.10
CA VAL A 21 21.63 -49.11 -2.57
C VAL A 21 20.41 -49.85 -3.11
N ALA A 22 20.12 -51.06 -2.61
CA ALA A 22 18.96 -51.84 -3.01
C ALA A 22 17.64 -51.13 -2.67
N ASN A 23 17.56 -50.50 -1.50
CA ASN A 23 16.39 -49.71 -1.09
C ASN A 23 16.29 -48.35 -1.80
N PHE A 24 17.41 -47.82 -2.32
CA PHE A 24 17.41 -46.56 -3.06
C PHE A 24 16.66 -46.67 -4.39
N ILE A 25 16.69 -47.81 -5.08
CA ILE A 25 16.03 -47.97 -6.39
C ILE A 25 14.50 -47.85 -6.28
N PRO A 26 13.80 -48.59 -5.40
CA PRO A 26 12.36 -48.43 -5.19
C PRO A 26 12.00 -47.00 -4.73
N ASN A 27 12.79 -46.43 -3.82
CA ASN A 27 12.56 -45.07 -3.32
C ASN A 27 12.74 -44.01 -4.40
N LEU A 28 13.72 -44.19 -5.29
CA LEU A 28 13.94 -43.33 -6.45
C LEU A 28 12.75 -43.37 -7.41
N PHE A 29 12.22 -44.57 -7.66
CA PHE A 29 11.02 -44.70 -8.48
C PHE A 29 9.82 -43.99 -7.83
N GLY A 30 9.60 -44.18 -6.53
CA GLY A 30 8.56 -43.46 -5.77
C GLY A 30 8.72 -41.94 -5.85
N ALA A 31 9.93 -41.44 -5.63
CA ALA A 31 10.25 -40.00 -5.71
C ALA A 31 9.99 -39.43 -7.12
N LEU A 32 10.35 -40.17 -8.18
CA LEU A 32 10.07 -39.77 -9.56
C LEU A 32 8.57 -39.69 -9.85
N VAL A 33 7.77 -40.64 -9.36
CA VAL A 33 6.30 -40.62 -9.49
C VAL A 33 5.72 -39.40 -8.77
N VAL A 34 6.17 -39.12 -7.55
CA VAL A 34 5.76 -37.95 -6.76
C VAL A 34 6.10 -36.65 -7.48
N LEU A 35 7.31 -36.52 -8.04
CA LEU A 35 7.72 -35.35 -8.82
C LEU A 35 6.89 -35.19 -10.09
N LEU A 36 6.60 -36.28 -10.79
CA LEU A 36 5.80 -36.25 -12.00
C LEU A 36 4.36 -35.84 -11.71
N LEU A 37 3.77 -36.34 -10.62
CA LEU A 37 2.48 -35.89 -10.12
C LEU A 37 2.52 -34.40 -9.77
N GLY A 38 3.55 -33.97 -9.04
CA GLY A 38 3.73 -32.58 -8.64
C GLY A 38 3.84 -31.62 -9.81
N PHE A 39 4.58 -32.00 -10.86
CA PHE A 39 4.69 -31.24 -12.10
C PHE A 39 3.32 -31.05 -12.77
N VAL A 40 2.52 -32.12 -12.85
CA VAL A 40 1.17 -32.07 -13.44
C VAL A 40 0.25 -31.15 -12.63
N VAL A 41 0.23 -31.31 -11.30
CA VAL A 41 -0.59 -30.48 -10.40
C VAL A 41 -0.16 -29.01 -10.46
N ALA A 42 1.14 -28.74 -10.39
CA ALA A 42 1.69 -27.38 -10.47
C ALA A 42 1.31 -26.70 -11.78
N LYS A 43 1.46 -27.40 -12.92
CA LYS A 43 1.13 -26.86 -14.25
C LYS A 43 -0.38 -26.61 -14.42
N LEU A 44 -1.21 -27.48 -13.85
CA LEU A 44 -2.65 -27.30 -13.81
C LEU A 44 -3.02 -26.04 -13.02
N LEU A 45 -2.47 -25.90 -11.81
CA LEU A 45 -2.72 -24.74 -10.96
C LEU A 45 -2.25 -23.43 -11.59
N ASP A 46 -1.04 -23.39 -12.16
CA ASP A 46 -0.57 -22.23 -12.92
C ASP A 46 -1.57 -21.83 -14.01
N THR A 47 -1.95 -22.78 -14.85
CA THR A 47 -2.85 -22.51 -15.97
C THR A 47 -4.21 -22.01 -15.50
N LEU A 48 -4.75 -22.62 -14.44
CA LEU A 48 -6.05 -22.24 -13.88
C LEU A 48 -5.99 -20.85 -13.23
N LEU A 49 -5.02 -20.59 -12.35
CA LEU A 49 -4.89 -19.30 -11.67
C LEU A 49 -4.56 -18.18 -12.65
N SER A 50 -3.60 -18.38 -13.56
CA SER A 50 -3.25 -17.41 -14.59
C SER A 50 -4.47 -17.00 -15.42
N LYS A 51 -5.24 -17.98 -15.90
CA LYS A 51 -6.46 -17.72 -16.68
C LYS A 51 -7.55 -17.07 -15.85
N LEU A 52 -7.75 -17.49 -14.60
CA LEU A 52 -8.77 -16.94 -13.72
C LEU A 52 -8.47 -15.47 -13.42
N LEU A 53 -7.24 -15.14 -13.03
CA LEU A 53 -6.81 -13.77 -12.72
C LEU A 53 -6.85 -12.86 -13.96
N ALA A 54 -6.46 -13.38 -15.12
CA ALA A 54 -6.60 -12.66 -16.39
C ALA A 54 -8.08 -12.39 -16.72
N LYS A 55 -8.97 -13.37 -16.53
CA LYS A 55 -10.42 -13.23 -16.72
C LYS A 55 -11.05 -12.22 -15.75
N LEU A 56 -10.59 -12.18 -14.51
CA LEU A 56 -10.98 -11.17 -13.51
C LEU A 56 -10.49 -9.76 -13.86
N GLY A 57 -9.68 -9.62 -14.90
CA GLY A 57 -9.21 -8.33 -15.39
C GLY A 57 -8.03 -7.77 -14.61
N LEU A 58 -7.29 -8.60 -13.85
CA LEU A 58 -6.13 -8.15 -13.07
C LEU A 58 -5.12 -7.42 -13.96
N ASP A 59 -4.85 -7.94 -15.15
CA ASP A 59 -3.89 -7.33 -16.07
C ASP A 59 -4.35 -5.96 -16.57
N ARG A 60 -5.66 -5.75 -16.72
CA ARG A 60 -6.24 -4.45 -17.11
C ARG A 60 -6.14 -3.44 -15.98
N LEU A 61 -6.49 -3.85 -14.76
CA LEU A 61 -6.36 -3.01 -13.56
C LEU A 61 -4.91 -2.57 -13.38
N MET A 62 -3.98 -3.51 -13.50
CA MET A 62 -2.57 -3.23 -13.31
C MET A 62 -1.92 -2.48 -14.48
N GLY A 63 -2.47 -2.56 -15.70
CA GLY A 63 -1.99 -1.85 -16.88
C GLY A 63 -1.91 -0.33 -16.69
N GLY A 64 -2.83 0.25 -15.91
CA GLY A 64 -2.86 1.68 -15.60
C GLY A 64 -1.94 2.12 -14.46
N THR A 65 -1.33 1.19 -13.71
CA THR A 65 -0.62 1.50 -12.45
C THR A 65 0.82 1.97 -12.63
N GLY A 66 1.36 1.86 -13.84
CA GLY A 66 2.78 2.03 -14.09
C GLY A 66 3.65 0.87 -13.60
N LEU A 67 3.10 -0.08 -12.82
CA LEU A 67 3.82 -1.29 -12.40
C LEU A 67 4.24 -2.13 -13.59
N THR A 68 3.40 -2.21 -14.62
CA THR A 68 3.72 -2.86 -15.90
C THR A 68 4.94 -2.22 -16.58
N LYS A 69 5.08 -0.89 -16.50
CA LYS A 69 6.26 -0.17 -17.01
C LYS A 69 7.50 -0.47 -16.17
N LEU A 70 7.38 -0.55 -14.84
CA LEU A 70 8.50 -0.93 -13.96
C LEU A 70 8.98 -2.35 -14.22
N LEU A 71 8.05 -3.30 -14.34
CA LEU A 71 8.34 -4.70 -14.70
C LEU A 71 8.99 -4.79 -16.09
N SER A 72 8.48 -4.05 -17.08
CA SER A 72 9.05 -4.01 -18.42
C SER A 72 10.48 -3.44 -18.42
N ARG A 73 10.77 -2.44 -17.57
CA ARG A 73 12.14 -1.92 -17.38
C ARG A 73 13.08 -2.94 -16.75
N ALA A 74 12.55 -3.84 -15.92
CA ALA A 74 13.30 -4.97 -15.36
C ALA A 74 13.44 -6.16 -16.33
N GLY A 75 13.02 -6.02 -17.60
CA GLY A 75 13.07 -7.08 -18.61
C GLY A 75 11.93 -8.09 -18.51
N LEU A 76 10.95 -7.88 -17.63
CA LEU A 76 9.80 -8.77 -17.44
C LEU A 76 8.61 -8.28 -18.27
N GLN A 77 8.46 -8.81 -19.48
CA GLN A 77 7.33 -8.54 -20.37
C GLN A 77 6.22 -9.59 -20.23
N VAL A 78 5.82 -9.88 -18.99
CA VAL A 78 4.84 -10.94 -18.70
C VAL A 78 3.66 -10.34 -17.93
N PRO A 79 2.40 -10.70 -18.25
CA PRO A 79 1.24 -10.23 -17.48
C PRO A 79 1.35 -10.62 -16.01
N ILE A 80 0.81 -9.79 -15.12
CA ILE A 80 0.88 -10.02 -13.67
C ILE A 80 0.10 -11.27 -13.29
N SER A 81 -1.02 -11.55 -13.96
CA SER A 81 -1.78 -12.79 -13.82
C SER A 81 -0.90 -14.04 -14.03
N THR A 82 -0.05 -14.01 -15.07
CA THR A 82 0.86 -15.10 -15.42
C THR A 82 2.03 -15.19 -14.46
N LEU A 83 2.51 -14.05 -13.96
CA LEU A 83 3.58 -14.02 -12.96
C LEU A 83 3.13 -14.71 -11.66
N ILE A 84 1.89 -14.44 -11.22
CA ILE A 84 1.29 -15.08 -10.04
C ILE A 84 1.13 -16.58 -10.26
N GLY A 85 0.62 -17.02 -11.41
CA GLY A 85 0.50 -18.44 -11.73
C GLY A 85 1.85 -19.17 -11.73
N LYS A 86 2.90 -18.55 -12.29
CA LYS A 86 4.28 -19.08 -12.23
C LYS A 86 4.84 -19.17 -10.81
N ILE A 87 4.54 -18.20 -9.93
CA ILE A 87 4.94 -18.27 -8.53
C ILE A 87 4.29 -19.49 -7.85
N VAL A 88 2.99 -19.71 -8.10
CA VAL A 88 2.27 -20.88 -7.58
C VAL A 88 2.78 -22.19 -8.17
N TYR A 89 3.14 -22.21 -9.46
CA TYR A 89 3.80 -23.37 -10.08
C TYR A 89 5.06 -23.78 -9.30
N TRP A 90 5.98 -22.84 -9.10
CA TRP A 90 7.23 -23.11 -8.39
C TRP A 90 7.00 -23.50 -6.94
N PHE A 91 5.99 -22.90 -6.29
CA PHE A 91 5.60 -23.28 -4.92
C PHE A 91 5.18 -24.73 -4.82
N VAL A 92 4.22 -25.12 -5.64
CA VAL A 92 3.66 -26.48 -5.62
C VAL A 92 4.76 -27.47 -5.97
N LEU A 93 5.55 -27.18 -7.01
CA LEU A 93 6.69 -28.02 -7.39
C LEU A 93 7.69 -28.18 -6.25
N LEU A 94 7.98 -27.12 -5.49
CA LEU A 94 8.88 -27.17 -4.34
C LEU A 94 8.35 -28.08 -3.23
N ILE A 95 7.05 -28.05 -2.92
CA ILE A 95 6.44 -28.96 -1.94
C ILE A 95 6.63 -30.43 -2.36
N PHE A 96 6.34 -30.75 -3.62
CA PHE A 96 6.55 -32.10 -4.14
C PHE A 96 8.04 -32.49 -4.16
N LEU A 97 8.94 -31.53 -4.37
CA LEU A 97 10.38 -31.74 -4.29
C LEU A 97 10.85 -32.06 -2.86
N VAL A 98 10.27 -31.42 -1.84
CA VAL A 98 10.50 -31.76 -0.43
C VAL A 98 10.11 -33.22 -0.19
N SER A 99 8.88 -33.62 -0.54
CA SER A 99 8.39 -34.98 -0.35
C SER A 99 9.21 -36.03 -1.11
N ALA A 100 9.69 -35.69 -2.32
CA ALA A 100 10.58 -36.56 -3.09
C ALA A 100 11.96 -36.71 -2.42
N ALA A 101 12.52 -35.63 -1.89
CA ALA A 101 13.79 -35.66 -1.15
C ALA A 101 13.68 -36.48 0.15
N GLU A 102 12.57 -36.36 0.87
CA GLU A 102 12.27 -37.18 2.06
C GLU A 102 12.17 -38.67 1.71
N SER A 103 11.47 -39.00 0.63
CA SER A 103 11.32 -40.39 0.15
C SER A 103 12.68 -41.03 -0.20
N LEU A 104 13.63 -40.22 -0.67
CA LEU A 104 15.01 -40.64 -0.96
C LEU A 104 15.91 -40.75 0.28
N GLY A 105 15.42 -40.38 1.47
CA GLY A 105 16.20 -40.35 2.70
C GLY A 105 17.21 -39.19 2.75
N LEU A 106 17.02 -38.15 1.94
CA LEU A 106 17.91 -36.98 1.89
C LEU A 106 17.53 -35.94 2.94
N GLU A 107 17.56 -36.31 4.22
CA GLU A 107 17.07 -35.49 5.35
C GLU A 107 17.62 -34.07 5.37
N ARG A 108 18.92 -33.89 5.07
CA ARG A 108 19.54 -32.56 5.06
C ARG A 108 19.01 -31.69 3.91
N VAL A 109 18.73 -32.31 2.76
CA VAL A 109 18.20 -31.63 1.59
C VAL A 109 16.73 -31.30 1.82
N SER A 110 15.92 -32.25 2.28
CA SER A 110 14.50 -32.02 2.55
C SER A 110 14.31 -30.95 3.62
N ALA A 111 15.07 -30.96 4.72
CA ALA A 111 14.98 -29.92 5.74
C ALA A 111 15.33 -28.52 5.21
N THR A 112 16.29 -28.42 4.29
CA THR A 112 16.65 -27.13 3.67
C THR A 112 15.55 -26.67 2.71
N LEU A 113 14.99 -27.59 1.92
CA LEU A 113 13.87 -27.28 1.02
C LEU A 113 12.59 -26.94 1.79
N ASP A 114 12.34 -27.56 2.95
CA ASP A 114 11.19 -27.29 3.79
C ASP A 114 11.23 -25.86 4.36
N MET A 115 12.41 -25.39 4.80
CA MET A 115 12.59 -23.98 5.17
C MET A 115 12.24 -23.02 4.02
N LEU A 116 12.63 -23.36 2.78
CA LEU A 116 12.27 -22.57 1.59
C LEU A 116 10.78 -22.63 1.29
N ALA A 117 10.17 -23.81 1.44
CA ALA A 117 8.74 -24.02 1.23
C ALA A 117 7.91 -23.23 2.25
N LEU A 118 8.33 -23.16 3.51
CA LEU A 118 7.67 -22.37 4.56
C LEU A 118 7.88 -20.85 4.38
N TYR A 119 8.95 -20.44 3.72
CA TYR A 119 9.19 -19.02 3.40
C TYR A 119 8.33 -18.53 2.23
N LEU A 120 7.97 -19.41 1.30
CA LEU A 120 7.26 -19.01 0.08
C LEU A 120 5.85 -18.42 0.32
N PRO A 121 5.02 -18.93 1.24
CA PRO A 121 3.76 -18.28 1.63
C PRO A 121 3.94 -16.84 2.09
N LYS A 122 5.05 -16.53 2.79
CA LYS A 122 5.38 -15.17 3.24
C LYS A 122 5.70 -14.27 2.05
N VAL A 123 6.49 -14.76 1.10
CA VAL A 123 6.78 -14.06 -0.16
C VAL A 123 5.50 -13.81 -0.96
N PHE A 124 4.60 -14.80 -1.01
CA PHE A 124 3.31 -14.64 -1.67
C PHE A 124 2.43 -13.60 -0.98
N GLY A 125 2.36 -13.61 0.36
CA GLY A 125 1.68 -12.59 1.15
C GLY A 125 2.22 -11.19 0.89
N ALA A 126 3.54 -11.02 0.86
CA ALA A 126 4.18 -9.76 0.51
C ALA A 126 3.82 -9.29 -0.91
N ALA A 127 3.85 -10.19 -1.89
CA ALA A 127 3.49 -9.87 -3.27
C ALA A 127 2.01 -9.46 -3.39
N LEU A 128 1.11 -10.14 -2.66
CA LEU A 128 -0.32 -9.81 -2.63
C LEU A 128 -0.57 -8.44 -1.99
N VAL A 129 0.12 -8.13 -0.88
CA VAL A 129 0.07 -6.81 -0.24
C VAL A 129 0.53 -5.72 -1.22
N LEU A 130 1.63 -5.91 -1.93
CA LEU A 130 2.09 -4.95 -2.94
C LEU A 130 1.06 -4.77 -4.06
N LEU A 131 0.48 -5.87 -4.54
CA LEU A 131 -0.52 -5.84 -5.59
C LEU A 131 -1.74 -5.01 -5.19
N VAL A 132 -2.31 -5.30 -4.02
CA VAL A 132 -3.46 -4.57 -3.46
C VAL A 132 -3.06 -3.12 -3.16
N GLY A 133 -1.88 -2.91 -2.60
CA GLY A 133 -1.36 -1.60 -2.26
C GLY A 133 -1.25 -0.66 -3.45
N VAL A 134 -0.78 -1.17 -4.60
CA VAL A 134 -0.72 -0.40 -5.85
C VAL A 134 -2.12 0.00 -6.34
N LEU A 135 -3.10 -0.91 -6.23
CA LEU A 135 -4.50 -0.61 -6.59
C LEU A 135 -5.10 0.46 -5.66
N LEU A 136 -4.89 0.32 -4.34
CA LEU A 136 -5.32 1.30 -3.36
C LEU A 136 -4.66 2.67 -3.58
N ALA A 137 -3.38 2.68 -3.98
CA ALA A 137 -2.66 3.92 -4.27
C ALA A 137 -3.26 4.65 -5.48
N GLN A 138 -3.68 3.92 -6.52
CA GLN A 138 -4.39 4.54 -7.64
C GLN A 138 -5.77 5.07 -7.25
N LEU A 139 -6.50 4.33 -6.42
CA LEU A 139 -7.78 4.79 -5.91
C LEU A 139 -7.58 6.07 -5.09
N ALA A 140 -6.60 6.10 -4.20
CA ALA A 140 -6.25 7.28 -3.42
C ALA A 140 -5.89 8.48 -4.32
N ASN A 141 -5.08 8.25 -5.37
CA ASN A 141 -4.77 9.29 -6.36
C ASN A 141 -6.04 9.86 -7.00
N GLY A 142 -6.94 8.99 -7.48
CA GLY A 142 -8.17 9.39 -8.15
C GLY A 142 -9.12 10.15 -7.23
N LEU A 143 -9.32 9.66 -6.00
CA LEU A 143 -10.18 10.29 -5.00
C LEU A 143 -9.66 11.65 -4.56
N VAL A 144 -8.36 11.75 -4.23
CA VAL A 144 -7.75 13.02 -3.78
C VAL A 144 -7.70 14.03 -4.92
N ARG A 145 -7.35 13.60 -6.13
CA ARG A 145 -7.35 14.47 -7.31
C ARG A 145 -8.76 14.97 -7.62
N GLY A 146 -9.76 14.09 -7.64
CA GLY A 146 -11.15 14.47 -7.93
C GLY A 146 -11.72 15.42 -6.88
N ALA A 147 -11.43 15.19 -5.60
CA ALA A 147 -11.83 16.10 -4.52
C ALA A 147 -11.16 17.48 -4.66
N ALA A 148 -9.86 17.53 -4.99
CA ALA A 148 -9.13 18.77 -5.16
C ALA A 148 -9.57 19.55 -6.42
N GLU A 149 -9.84 18.86 -7.54
CA GLU A 149 -10.41 19.46 -8.76
C GLU A 149 -11.80 20.03 -8.47
N GLY A 150 -12.61 19.35 -7.64
CA GLY A 150 -13.95 19.79 -7.26
C GLY A 150 -14.00 21.12 -6.48
N VAL A 151 -12.90 21.52 -5.83
CA VAL A 151 -12.78 22.79 -5.11
C VAL A 151 -11.98 23.83 -5.92
N GLY A 152 -11.58 23.51 -7.16
CA GLY A 152 -10.87 24.43 -8.05
C GLY A 152 -9.38 24.58 -7.74
N LEU A 153 -8.73 23.57 -7.13
CA LEU A 153 -7.29 23.63 -6.87
C LEU A 153 -6.48 23.29 -8.12
N ASP A 154 -5.67 24.26 -8.60
CA ASP A 154 -4.82 24.09 -9.79
C ASP A 154 -3.78 22.95 -9.65
N TYR A 155 -3.38 22.63 -8.43
CA TYR A 155 -2.40 21.58 -8.10
C TYR A 155 -3.03 20.24 -7.67
N ALA A 156 -4.31 20.00 -7.99
CA ALA A 156 -5.02 18.76 -7.67
C ALA A 156 -4.28 17.49 -8.13
N GLY A 157 -3.68 17.51 -9.32
CA GLY A 157 -2.88 16.40 -9.84
C GLY A 157 -1.58 16.14 -9.05
N GLY A 158 -1.05 17.15 -8.35
CA GLY A 158 0.08 17.00 -7.44
C GLY A 158 -0.33 16.35 -6.12
N LEU A 159 -1.45 16.79 -5.53
CA LEU A 159 -2.01 16.22 -4.30
C LEU A 159 -2.35 14.73 -4.46
N GLY A 160 -2.97 14.35 -5.58
CA GLY A 160 -3.25 12.95 -5.89
C GLY A 160 -1.97 12.10 -5.95
N ARG A 161 -0.91 12.59 -6.57
CA ARG A 161 0.39 11.90 -6.63
C ARG A 161 1.06 11.75 -5.27
N ILE A 162 0.94 12.75 -4.40
CA ILE A 162 1.45 12.66 -3.01
C ILE A 162 0.69 11.56 -2.26
N ALA A 163 -0.64 11.55 -2.33
CA ALA A 163 -1.47 10.52 -1.71
C ALA A 163 -1.13 9.11 -2.25
N GLN A 164 -0.94 8.98 -3.57
CA GLN A 164 -0.48 7.75 -4.21
C GLN A 164 0.86 7.28 -3.62
N GLY A 165 1.84 8.18 -3.54
CA GLY A 165 3.18 7.88 -3.01
C GLY A 165 3.13 7.40 -1.56
N LEU A 166 2.32 8.04 -0.72
CA LEU A 166 2.13 7.64 0.67
C LEU A 166 1.57 6.21 0.79
N VAL A 167 0.52 5.90 0.03
CA VAL A 167 -0.07 4.54 0.05
C VAL A 167 0.93 3.50 -0.47
N ILE A 168 1.74 3.82 -1.49
CA ILE A 168 2.81 2.93 -1.98
C ILE A 168 3.85 2.67 -0.89
N ILE A 169 4.34 3.72 -0.21
CA ILE A 169 5.34 3.59 0.85
C ILE A 169 4.81 2.71 1.99
N ILE A 170 3.56 2.93 2.41
CA ILE A 170 2.90 2.11 3.44
C ILE A 170 2.78 0.66 2.96
N SER A 171 2.35 0.43 1.71
CA SER A 171 2.19 -0.91 1.15
C SER A 171 3.52 -1.66 1.07
N ILE A 172 4.60 -0.97 0.70
CA ILE A 172 5.96 -1.53 0.72
C ILE A 172 6.36 -1.90 2.14
N SER A 173 6.14 -1.03 3.12
CA SER A 173 6.41 -1.31 4.53
C SER A 173 5.69 -2.57 5.02
N VAL A 174 4.38 -2.67 4.75
CA VAL A 174 3.58 -3.84 5.13
C VAL A 174 4.06 -5.10 4.41
N ALA A 175 4.41 -5.00 3.12
CA ALA A 175 4.91 -6.15 2.36
C ALA A 175 6.26 -6.67 2.90
N ILE A 176 7.18 -5.78 3.28
CA ILE A 176 8.45 -6.19 3.90
C ILE A 176 8.18 -6.82 5.27
N SER A 177 7.20 -6.32 6.02
CA SER A 177 6.80 -6.92 7.30
C SER A 177 6.28 -8.36 7.13
N GLN A 178 5.63 -8.69 6.02
CA GLN A 178 5.17 -10.07 5.74
C GLN A 178 6.32 -11.07 5.55
N LEU A 179 7.50 -10.58 5.14
CA LEU A 179 8.68 -11.43 4.95
C LEU A 179 9.34 -11.83 6.27
N GLU A 180 8.83 -11.37 7.42
CA GLU A 180 9.38 -11.60 8.77
C GLU A 180 10.88 -11.25 8.88
N VAL A 181 11.35 -10.36 8.02
CA VAL A 181 12.61 -9.67 8.26
C VAL A 181 12.42 -8.84 9.54
N LYS A 182 13.45 -8.68 10.37
CA LYS A 182 13.40 -7.77 11.52
C LYS A 182 13.19 -6.33 11.01
N THR A 183 11.94 -5.95 10.82
CA THR A 183 11.53 -4.67 10.23
C THR A 183 11.24 -3.61 11.26
N ASP A 184 11.46 -3.87 12.55
CA ASP A 184 11.15 -2.89 13.60
C ASP A 184 11.82 -1.54 13.31
N LEU A 185 13.12 -1.54 13.03
CA LEU A 185 13.84 -0.31 12.69
C LEU A 185 13.25 0.40 11.46
N LEU A 186 12.92 -0.36 10.40
CA LEU A 186 12.32 0.19 9.19
C LEU A 186 10.94 0.80 9.47
N ASN A 187 10.09 0.10 10.22
CA ASN A 187 8.75 0.53 10.58
C ASN A 187 8.81 1.82 11.42
N HIS A 188 9.72 1.90 12.39
CA HIS A 188 9.92 3.11 13.19
C HIS A 188 10.37 4.29 12.32
N VAL A 189 11.34 4.09 11.41
CA VAL A 189 11.79 5.16 10.50
C VAL A 189 10.63 5.68 9.64
N ILE A 190 9.84 4.79 9.06
CA ILE A 190 8.69 5.17 8.22
C ILE A 190 7.64 5.92 9.05
N VAL A 191 7.28 5.41 10.23
CA VAL A 191 6.32 6.06 11.12
C VAL A 191 6.81 7.44 11.56
N ILE A 192 8.09 7.57 11.94
CA ILE A 192 8.68 8.86 12.33
C ILE A 192 8.60 9.85 11.17
N VAL A 193 9.03 9.46 9.95
CA VAL A 193 8.98 10.33 8.77
C VAL A 193 7.55 10.76 8.46
N LEU A 194 6.60 9.82 8.48
CA LEU A 194 5.18 10.12 8.23
C LEU A 194 4.60 11.07 9.28
N ILE A 195 4.91 10.85 10.56
CA ILE A 195 4.48 11.74 11.65
C ILE A 195 5.10 13.13 11.49
N THR A 196 6.40 13.22 11.19
CA THR A 196 7.07 14.52 11.02
C THR A 196 6.49 15.30 9.85
N VAL A 197 6.31 14.66 8.69
CA VAL A 197 5.70 15.30 7.52
C VAL A 197 4.24 15.67 7.81
N GLY A 198 3.48 14.76 8.39
CA GLY A 198 2.08 14.99 8.77
C GLY A 198 1.94 16.15 9.75
N LEU A 199 2.79 16.23 10.76
CA LEU A 199 2.80 17.31 11.75
C LEU A 199 3.21 18.64 11.11
N ALA A 200 4.22 18.64 10.23
CA ALA A 200 4.61 19.84 9.50
C ALA A 200 3.44 20.39 8.65
N VAL A 201 2.74 19.52 7.93
CA VAL A 201 1.54 19.89 7.14
C VAL A 201 0.42 20.38 8.06
N ALA A 202 0.14 19.67 9.15
CA ALA A 202 -0.89 20.04 10.11
C ALA A 202 -0.63 21.42 10.74
N LEU A 203 0.62 21.71 11.12
CA LEU A 203 1.01 23.00 11.67
C LEU A 203 0.97 24.11 10.60
N ALA A 204 1.49 23.85 9.40
CA ALA A 204 1.47 24.81 8.31
C ALA A 204 0.03 25.20 7.93
N MET A 205 -0.86 24.22 7.81
CA MET A 205 -2.28 24.48 7.54
C MET A 205 -2.97 25.14 8.72
N GLY A 206 -2.82 24.61 9.94
CA GLY A 206 -3.51 25.12 11.13
C GLY A 206 -3.10 26.55 11.49
N LEU A 207 -1.80 26.87 11.44
CA LEU A 207 -1.32 28.23 11.68
C LEU A 207 -1.62 29.15 10.50
N GLY A 208 -1.50 28.66 9.26
CA GLY A 208 -1.76 29.43 8.04
C GLY A 208 -3.24 29.79 7.84
N SER A 209 -4.17 28.92 8.26
CA SER A 209 -5.61 29.17 8.13
C SER A 209 -6.23 29.86 9.34
N ARG A 210 -5.45 30.14 10.39
CA ARG A 210 -5.95 30.70 11.66
C ARG A 210 -6.72 32.01 11.46
N GLU A 211 -6.22 32.90 10.60
CA GLU A 211 -6.83 34.21 10.36
C GLU A 211 -8.16 34.09 9.62
N ILE A 212 -8.20 33.29 8.55
CA ILE A 212 -9.43 33.03 7.77
C ILE A 212 -10.49 32.37 8.66
N ALA A 213 -10.11 31.36 9.45
CA ALA A 213 -11.02 30.70 10.39
C ALA A 213 -11.60 31.69 11.41
N GLY A 214 -10.77 32.61 11.91
CA GLY A 214 -11.21 33.69 12.79
C GLY A 214 -12.23 34.63 12.13
N GLN A 215 -12.04 34.98 10.85
CA GLN A 215 -12.98 35.80 10.09
C GLN A 215 -14.32 35.09 9.82
N ILE A 216 -14.29 33.77 9.57
CA ILE A 216 -15.50 32.94 9.40
C ILE A 216 -16.33 32.94 10.69
N LEU A 217 -15.68 32.68 11.83
CA LEU A 217 -16.32 32.73 13.14
C LEU A 217 -16.91 34.11 13.42
N ALA A 218 -16.14 35.17 13.14
CA ALA A 218 -16.62 36.54 13.28
C ALA A 218 -17.88 36.79 12.44
N GLY A 219 -17.93 36.27 11.20
CA GLY A 219 -19.09 36.40 10.33
C GLY A 219 -20.36 35.76 10.90
N ILE A 220 -20.25 34.63 11.60
CA ILE A 220 -21.39 34.00 12.27
C ILE A 220 -21.95 34.94 13.34
N TYR A 221 -21.11 35.52 14.20
CA TYR A 221 -21.54 36.46 15.23
C TYR A 221 -22.10 37.76 14.65
N VAL A 222 -21.50 38.30 13.59
CA VAL A 222 -22.02 39.52 12.93
C VAL A 222 -23.43 39.30 12.38
N ARG A 223 -23.75 38.11 11.83
CA ARG A 223 -25.10 37.76 11.38
C ARG A 223 -26.12 37.62 12.52
N GLU A 224 -25.66 37.33 13.73
CA GLU A 224 -26.52 37.30 14.93
C GLU A 224 -26.73 38.71 15.52
N LEU A 225 -25.75 39.61 15.37
CA LEU A 225 -25.79 40.95 15.96
C LEU A 225 -26.44 42.02 15.06
N TYR A 226 -26.33 41.88 13.74
CA TYR A 226 -26.77 42.89 12.77
C TYR A 226 -27.65 42.29 11.66
N GLN A 227 -28.44 43.14 11.01
CA GLN A 227 -29.36 42.77 9.95
C GLN A 227 -29.03 43.50 8.65
N VAL A 228 -29.30 42.85 7.51
CA VAL A 228 -29.21 43.50 6.19
C VAL A 228 -30.21 44.66 6.12
N GLY A 229 -29.77 45.81 5.63
CA GLY A 229 -30.52 47.05 5.59
C GLY A 229 -30.34 47.95 6.82
N GLN A 230 -29.61 47.50 7.84
CA GLN A 230 -29.33 48.30 9.04
C GLN A 230 -28.25 49.35 8.75
N GLN A 231 -28.43 50.57 9.25
CA GLN A 231 -27.44 51.63 9.09
C GLN A 231 -26.41 51.51 10.22
N VAL A 232 -25.14 51.37 9.82
CA VAL A 232 -24.03 51.15 10.75
C VAL A 232 -22.86 52.06 10.42
N ARG A 233 -22.19 52.52 11.48
CA ARG A 233 -20.94 53.26 11.38
C ARG A 233 -19.83 52.51 12.10
N VAL A 234 -18.76 52.26 11.37
CA VAL A 234 -17.59 51.51 11.82
C VAL A 234 -16.34 52.35 11.53
N GLY A 235 -15.80 52.99 12.57
CA GLY A 235 -14.71 53.95 12.41
C GLY A 235 -15.14 55.18 11.57
N GLU A 236 -14.47 55.37 10.43
CA GLU A 236 -14.73 56.47 9.50
C GLU A 236 -15.76 56.13 8.40
N VAL A 237 -16.12 54.86 8.26
CA VAL A 237 -17.06 54.39 7.23
C VAL A 237 -18.46 54.31 7.82
N GLU A 238 -19.41 55.01 7.20
CA GLU A 238 -20.83 54.99 7.52
C GLU A 238 -21.62 54.55 6.29
N GLY A 239 -22.56 53.62 6.48
CA GLY A 239 -23.34 53.07 5.38
C GLY A 239 -24.37 52.04 5.83
N GLN A 240 -25.22 51.64 4.89
CA GLN A 240 -26.22 50.60 5.10
C GLN A 240 -25.62 49.22 4.83
N ILE A 241 -25.87 48.24 5.69
CA ILE A 241 -25.44 46.85 5.46
C ILE A 241 -26.16 46.31 4.22
N GLU A 242 -25.41 46.05 3.16
CA GLU A 242 -25.94 45.44 1.94
C GLU A 242 -25.89 43.91 2.03
N GLU A 243 -24.76 43.35 2.50
CA GLU A 243 -24.55 41.91 2.60
C GLU A 243 -23.64 41.55 3.77
N ILE A 244 -24.02 40.55 4.57
CA ILE A 244 -23.15 39.94 5.59
C ILE A 244 -22.59 38.62 5.06
N GLY A 245 -21.44 38.69 4.38
CA GLY A 245 -20.73 37.55 3.83
C GLY A 245 -19.98 36.73 4.89
N THR A 246 -19.39 35.61 4.47
CA THR A 246 -18.73 34.66 5.39
C THR A 246 -17.48 35.23 6.06
N VAL A 247 -16.68 36.01 5.34
CA VAL A 247 -15.42 36.60 5.85
C VAL A 247 -15.43 38.13 5.89
N LYS A 248 -16.34 38.74 5.15
CA LYS A 248 -16.49 40.19 5.02
C LYS A 248 -17.96 40.59 4.96
N THR A 249 -18.25 41.80 5.39
CA THR A 249 -19.55 42.46 5.29
C THR A 249 -19.41 43.64 4.34
N THR A 250 -20.38 43.83 3.46
CA THR A 250 -20.41 44.93 2.48
C THR A 250 -21.39 46.00 2.96
N LEU A 251 -20.93 47.25 2.98
CA LEU A 251 -21.72 48.43 3.29
C LEU A 251 -21.91 49.25 2.01
N LEU A 252 -23.12 49.78 1.81
CA LEU A 252 -23.42 50.80 0.81
C LEU A 252 -23.36 52.17 1.49
N THR A 253 -22.42 53.02 1.08
CA THR A 253 -22.27 54.38 1.61
C THR A 253 -23.35 55.31 1.06
N ASP A 254 -23.56 56.45 1.72
CA ASP A 254 -24.50 57.48 1.24
C ASP A 254 -24.10 58.08 -0.11
N GLU A 255 -22.82 57.95 -0.49
CA GLU A 255 -22.28 58.34 -1.80
C GLU A 255 -22.53 57.27 -2.89
N GLY A 256 -23.11 56.13 -2.52
CA GLY A 256 -23.43 55.03 -3.43
C GLY A 256 -22.27 54.05 -3.67
N GLU A 257 -21.20 54.11 -2.88
CA GLU A 257 -20.05 53.21 -2.99
C GLU A 257 -20.20 51.95 -2.14
N LEU A 258 -19.74 50.81 -2.66
CA LEU A 258 -19.71 49.54 -1.93
C LEU A 258 -18.37 49.33 -1.23
N VAL A 259 -18.39 49.37 0.10
CA VAL A 259 -17.20 49.19 0.93
C VAL A 259 -17.24 47.83 1.63
N SER A 260 -16.22 47.01 1.39
CA SER A 260 -16.06 45.69 2.03
C SER A 260 -15.21 45.79 3.29
N LEU A 261 -15.79 45.44 4.45
CA LEU A 261 -15.08 45.38 5.74
C LEU A 261 -14.92 43.94 6.20
N SER A 262 -13.79 43.61 6.83
CA SER A 262 -13.62 42.31 7.48
C SER A 262 -14.60 42.17 8.64
N ASN A 263 -15.23 40.99 8.77
CA ASN A 263 -16.18 40.72 9.86
C ASN A 263 -15.56 40.91 11.25
N ARG A 264 -14.23 40.78 11.36
CA ARG A 264 -13.49 41.02 12.59
C ARG A 264 -13.58 42.48 13.07
N ILE A 265 -13.54 43.43 12.14
CA ILE A 265 -13.60 44.87 12.45
C ILE A 265 -14.95 45.22 13.10
N LEU A 266 -16.04 44.61 12.62
CA LEU A 266 -17.39 44.78 13.14
C LEU A 266 -17.61 44.23 14.57
N LEU A 267 -16.71 43.36 15.05
CA LEU A 267 -16.75 42.83 16.41
C LEU A 267 -15.75 43.49 17.36
N GLU A 268 -14.58 43.89 16.84
CA GLU A 268 -13.49 44.45 17.66
C GLU A 268 -13.58 45.97 17.83
N GLN A 269 -14.22 46.68 16.89
CA GLN A 269 -14.41 48.13 16.98
C GLN A 269 -15.79 48.51 17.50
N HIS A 270 -15.89 49.74 18.00
CA HIS A 270 -17.17 50.30 18.41
C HIS A 270 -18.03 50.56 17.17
N VAL A 271 -19.12 49.81 17.04
CA VAL A 271 -20.10 49.97 15.97
C VAL A 271 -21.32 50.67 16.53
N SER A 272 -21.66 51.82 15.98
CA SER A 272 -22.93 52.48 16.27
C SER A 272 -23.95 52.11 15.20
N SER A 273 -25.14 51.71 15.63
CA SER A 273 -26.25 51.40 14.73
C SER A 273 -27.48 52.23 15.10
N ARG A 274 -28.19 52.70 14.07
CA ARG A 274 -29.47 53.41 14.18
C ARG A 274 -30.54 52.74 13.34
#